data_AF-A0A839P0I5-F1
#
_entry.id   AF-A0A839P0I5-F1
#
_cell.length_a   1.000
_cell.length_b   1.000
_cell.length_c   1.000
_cell.angle_alpha   90.00
_cell.angle_beta   90.00
_cell.angle_gamma   90.00
#
_symmetry.space_group_name_H-M   'P 1'
#
loop_
_entity.id
_entity.type
_entity.pdbx_description
1 polymer ?
#
loop_
_entity_poly.entity_id
_entity_poly.type
_entity_poly.pdbx_seq_one_letter_code
_entity_poly.pdbx_strand_id
1 'polypeptide(L)'
;MFPFNPTHVSHKQVEAYPIAAAEFQADGSGKVGVNHPEHGYIVVPVPPGFLRRPGAVSEGDMLVRYAPTESEPDGYLSHSPRDVFEAGYAALIPAQHRKSYEGGGRGLTFGQALEQMKDGDAVARDGWNGKGMFLLLVPGSQGLTVDEGRPLAKAGVPVGTRFDYLPHIDMWTAQGAFVPWLASQSDMLAEDWCVVQREMPTADRAHDDLGRVA
;
A
#
# COMPACT_ATOMS: atom_id res chain seq x y z
N MET A 1 8.49 -15.70 -19.16
CA MET A 1 8.53 -14.31 -18.66
C MET A 1 8.55 -14.37 -17.13
N PHE A 2 9.15 -13.41 -16.43
CA PHE A 2 9.07 -13.41 -14.96
C PHE A 2 7.61 -13.24 -14.51
N PRO A 3 7.24 -13.76 -13.31
CA PRO A 3 5.93 -13.49 -12.72
C PRO A 3 5.65 -11.99 -12.74
N PHE A 4 4.44 -11.60 -13.12
CA PHE A 4 4.06 -10.20 -13.17
C PHE A 4 4.10 -9.60 -11.76
N ASN A 5 4.92 -8.58 -11.56
CA ASN A 5 5.06 -7.87 -10.29
C ASN A 5 4.80 -6.38 -10.52
N PRO A 6 3.62 -5.85 -10.13
CA PRO A 6 3.24 -4.49 -10.49
C PRO A 6 4.12 -3.48 -9.74
N THR A 7 4.61 -2.49 -10.49
CA THR A 7 5.48 -1.40 -10.01
C THR A 7 4.80 -0.05 -10.05
N HIS A 8 3.76 0.10 -10.87
CA HIS A 8 3.01 1.33 -11.07
C HIS A 8 1.53 1.02 -11.33
N VAL A 9 0.68 2.04 -11.16
CA VAL A 9 -0.75 1.99 -11.41
C VAL A 9 -1.21 3.24 -12.15
N SER A 10 -2.09 3.03 -13.13
CA SER A 10 -2.92 4.08 -13.71
C SER A 10 -4.39 3.69 -13.53
N HIS A 11 -5.14 3.49 -14.62
CA HIS A 11 -6.42 2.76 -14.60
C HIS A 11 -6.21 1.23 -14.61
N LYS A 12 -4.96 0.77 -14.80
CA LYS A 12 -4.53 -0.64 -14.73
C LYS A 12 -3.19 -0.73 -13.99
N GLN A 13 -2.92 -1.89 -13.39
CA GLN A 13 -1.60 -2.20 -12.83
C GLN A 13 -0.60 -2.48 -13.95
N VAL A 14 0.63 -1.98 -13.79
CA VAL A 14 1.72 -2.19 -14.74
C VAL A 14 3.04 -2.49 -14.03
N GLU A 15 3.87 -3.28 -14.69
CA GLU A 15 5.28 -3.51 -14.39
C GLU A 15 6.09 -2.66 -15.38
N ALA A 16 6.94 -1.75 -14.91
CA ALA A 16 7.60 -0.79 -15.77
C ALA A 16 9.03 -0.52 -15.34
N TYR A 17 9.95 -0.51 -16.31
CA TYR A 17 11.38 -0.30 -16.08
C TYR A 17 11.97 0.64 -17.14
N PRO A 18 12.96 1.47 -16.76
CA PRO A 18 13.66 2.32 -17.72
C PRO A 18 14.47 1.46 -18.70
N ILE A 19 14.33 1.80 -19.98
CA ILE A 19 15.06 1.23 -21.10
C ILE A 19 16.50 1.74 -21.02
N ALA A 20 17.43 0.80 -20.95
CA ALA A 20 18.87 1.08 -20.97
C ALA A 20 19.45 0.95 -22.39
N ALA A 21 18.91 0.04 -23.19
CA ALA A 21 19.30 -0.13 -24.59
C ALA A 21 18.14 -0.78 -25.37
N ALA A 22 18.08 -0.56 -26.68
CA ALA A 22 17.12 -1.26 -27.52
C ALA A 22 17.65 -1.46 -28.94
N GLU A 23 17.29 -2.59 -29.54
CA GLU A 23 17.59 -2.94 -30.92
C GLU A 23 16.32 -3.44 -31.59
N PHE A 24 15.94 -2.83 -32.71
CA PHE A 24 14.70 -3.14 -33.42
C PHE A 24 14.95 -3.45 -34.90
N GLN A 25 14.15 -4.38 -35.41
CA GLN A 25 14.04 -4.69 -36.83
C GLN A 25 13.03 -3.74 -37.51
N ALA A 26 12.99 -3.78 -38.84
CA ALA A 26 12.09 -2.94 -39.63
C ALA A 26 10.60 -3.21 -39.36
N ASP A 27 10.24 -4.42 -38.90
CA ASP A 27 8.87 -4.82 -38.55
C ASP A 27 8.45 -4.41 -37.12
N GLY A 28 9.34 -3.73 -36.39
CA GLY A 28 9.10 -3.28 -35.02
C GLY A 28 9.34 -4.34 -33.93
N SER A 29 9.73 -5.56 -34.31
CA SER A 29 10.23 -6.58 -33.37
C SER A 29 11.66 -6.27 -32.94
N GLY A 30 12.11 -6.86 -31.83
CA GLY A 30 13.45 -6.55 -31.32
C GLY A 30 13.75 -7.03 -29.92
N LYS A 31 14.75 -6.40 -29.31
CA LYS A 31 15.21 -6.67 -27.95
C LYS A 31 15.35 -5.36 -27.20
N VAL A 32 14.81 -5.32 -25.99
CA VAL A 32 14.88 -4.17 -25.10
C VAL A 32 15.62 -4.55 -23.83
N GLY A 33 16.75 -3.90 -23.57
CA GLY A 33 17.49 -4.02 -22.33
C GLY A 33 16.92 -3.09 -21.27
N VAL A 34 16.62 -3.62 -20.09
CA VAL A 34 16.14 -2.85 -18.93
C VAL A 34 16.95 -3.21 -17.67
N ASN A 35 17.08 -2.25 -16.76
CA ASN A 35 17.69 -2.48 -15.45
C ASN A 35 16.61 -2.92 -14.44
N HIS A 36 16.49 -4.23 -14.20
CA HIS A 36 15.57 -4.79 -13.22
C HIS A 36 16.17 -4.74 -11.81
N PRO A 37 15.43 -4.28 -10.78
CA PRO A 37 15.97 -4.10 -9.43
C PRO A 37 16.47 -5.40 -8.78
N GLU A 38 15.78 -6.52 -8.98
CA GLU A 38 16.15 -7.81 -8.36
C GLU A 38 17.05 -8.70 -9.25
N HIS A 39 17.08 -8.43 -10.55
CA HIS A 39 17.69 -9.33 -11.54
C HIS A 39 18.81 -8.67 -12.34
N GLY A 40 19.12 -7.40 -12.04
CA GLY A 40 20.09 -6.62 -12.79
C GLY A 40 19.63 -6.36 -14.22
N TYR A 41 20.58 -6.24 -15.14
CA TYR A 41 20.28 -6.00 -16.54
C TYR A 41 19.65 -7.23 -17.19
N ILE A 42 18.42 -7.07 -17.69
CA ILE A 42 17.69 -8.12 -18.41
C ILE A 42 17.35 -7.67 -19.82
N VAL A 43 17.28 -8.62 -20.75
CA VAL A 43 16.90 -8.37 -22.14
C VAL A 43 15.54 -8.99 -22.40
N VAL A 44 14.56 -8.14 -22.77
CA VAL A 44 13.19 -8.53 -23.06
C VAL A 44 12.98 -8.56 -24.57
N PRO A 45 12.64 -9.72 -25.17
CA PRO A 45 12.25 -9.76 -26.57
C PRO A 45 10.86 -9.14 -26.76
N VAL A 46 10.69 -8.36 -27.81
CA VAL A 46 9.40 -7.75 -28.18
C VAL A 46 8.94 -8.22 -29.56
N PRO A 47 7.62 -8.44 -29.75
CA PRO A 47 7.09 -9.01 -30.99
C PRO A 47 7.02 -7.97 -32.13
N PRO A 48 6.80 -8.42 -33.38
CA PRO A 48 6.51 -7.53 -34.50
C PRO A 48 5.36 -6.57 -34.17
N GLY A 49 5.47 -5.33 -34.63
CA GLY A 49 4.47 -4.29 -34.37
C GLY A 49 4.51 -3.68 -32.98
N PHE A 50 5.40 -4.12 -32.07
CA PHE A 50 5.62 -3.48 -30.76
C PHE A 50 5.92 -1.99 -30.91
N LEU A 51 6.86 -1.64 -31.79
CA LEU A 51 7.14 -0.26 -32.16
C LEU A 51 6.74 0.01 -33.59
N ARG A 52 5.85 1.01 -33.75
CA ARG A 52 5.47 1.50 -35.08
C ARG A 52 6.56 2.34 -35.75
N ARG A 53 7.51 2.88 -34.97
CA ARG A 53 8.63 3.70 -35.44
C ARG A 53 9.91 3.32 -34.67
N PRO A 54 10.77 2.46 -35.22
CA PRO A 54 11.96 1.93 -34.53
C PRO A 54 12.92 2.99 -33.95
N GLY A 55 13.00 4.19 -34.54
CA GLY A 55 13.84 5.30 -34.06
C GLY A 55 13.20 6.19 -32.99
N ALA A 56 12.03 5.83 -32.45
CA ALA A 56 11.29 6.65 -31.49
C ALA A 56 11.56 6.30 -30.01
N VAL A 57 12.43 5.31 -29.75
CA VAL A 57 12.81 4.93 -28.39
C VAL A 57 14.12 5.62 -28.02
N SER A 58 14.11 6.29 -26.87
CA SER A 58 15.30 6.88 -26.26
C SER A 58 15.73 6.09 -25.02
N GLU A 59 17.02 6.14 -24.69
CA GLU A 59 17.48 5.69 -23.38
C GLU A 59 16.73 6.44 -22.27
N GLY A 60 16.26 5.69 -21.27
CA GLY A 60 15.49 6.22 -20.17
C GLY A 60 13.97 6.19 -20.37
N ASP A 61 13.46 5.96 -21.58
CA ASP A 61 12.04 5.68 -21.82
C ASP A 61 11.60 4.42 -21.07
N MET A 62 10.29 4.21 -20.93
CA MET A 62 9.75 3.12 -20.13
C MET A 62 9.31 1.95 -21.02
N LEU A 63 9.83 0.76 -20.70
CA LEU A 63 9.21 -0.49 -21.13
C LEU A 63 8.13 -0.83 -20.11
N VAL A 64 6.88 -0.91 -20.56
CA VAL A 64 5.70 -1.10 -19.71
C VAL A 64 5.04 -2.42 -20.06
N ARG A 65 4.87 -3.29 -19.08
CA ARG A 65 4.06 -4.50 -19.18
C ARG A 65 2.78 -4.28 -18.40
N TYR A 66 1.64 -4.45 -19.06
CA TYR A 66 0.35 -4.40 -18.38
C TYR A 66 0.00 -5.75 -17.77
N ALA A 67 -0.81 -5.72 -16.72
CA ALA A 67 -1.25 -6.93 -16.02
C ALA A 67 -1.86 -7.97 -16.98
N PRO A 68 -1.59 -9.27 -16.76
CA PRO A 68 -2.22 -10.36 -17.47
C PRO A 68 -3.75 -10.30 -17.51
N THR A 69 -4.32 -10.77 -18.62
CA THR A 69 -5.77 -10.94 -18.80
C THR A 69 -6.06 -12.34 -19.35
N GLU A 70 -7.32 -12.76 -19.40
CA GLU A 70 -7.69 -14.06 -20.01
C GLU A 70 -7.23 -14.17 -21.48
N SER A 71 -7.29 -13.08 -22.24
CA SER A 71 -6.83 -13.03 -23.64
C SER A 71 -5.31 -12.87 -23.78
N GLU A 72 -4.64 -12.34 -22.75
CA GLU A 72 -3.20 -12.06 -22.74
C GLU A 72 -2.60 -12.56 -21.42
N PRO A 73 -2.39 -13.87 -21.26
CA PRO A 73 -2.01 -14.49 -19.97
C PRO A 73 -0.62 -14.08 -19.48
N ASP A 74 0.23 -13.56 -20.37
CA ASP A 74 1.53 -12.99 -20.03
C ASP A 74 1.48 -11.46 -19.88
N GLY A 75 0.32 -10.83 -20.06
CA GLY A 75 0.18 -9.38 -20.22
C GLY A 75 0.69 -8.90 -21.58
N TYR A 76 0.56 -7.59 -21.84
CA TYR A 76 1.06 -6.99 -23.08
C TYR A 76 2.11 -5.92 -22.82
N LEU A 77 3.08 -5.85 -23.71
CA LEU A 77 4.18 -4.89 -23.65
C LEU A 77 3.84 -3.62 -24.43
N SER A 78 4.28 -2.50 -23.91
CA SER A 78 4.17 -1.18 -24.52
C SER A 78 5.42 -0.35 -24.24
N HIS A 79 5.67 0.64 -25.08
CA HIS A 79 6.67 1.68 -24.88
C HIS A 79 5.97 2.97 -24.47
N SER A 80 6.57 3.71 -23.54
CA SER A 80 6.11 5.04 -23.15
C SER A 80 7.30 5.98 -23.00
N PRO A 81 7.28 7.19 -23.60
CA PRO A 81 8.23 8.23 -23.24
C PRO A 81 8.20 8.49 -21.74
N ARG A 82 9.38 8.74 -21.13
CA ARG A 82 9.48 8.85 -19.67
C ARG A 82 8.55 9.91 -19.08
N ASP A 83 8.51 11.10 -19.67
CA ASP A 83 7.69 12.22 -19.21
C ASP A 83 6.19 11.90 -19.27
N VAL A 84 5.74 11.24 -20.34
CA VAL A 84 4.36 10.77 -20.50
C VAL A 84 4.03 9.69 -19.46
N PHE A 85 4.96 8.78 -19.20
CA PHE A 85 4.78 7.75 -18.18
C PHE A 85 4.68 8.36 -16.78
N GLU A 86 5.61 9.22 -16.40
CA GLU A 86 5.63 9.86 -15.08
C GLU A 86 4.40 10.75 -14.84
N ALA A 87 3.84 11.38 -15.89
CA ALA A 87 2.62 12.17 -15.79
C ALA A 87 1.33 11.32 -15.65
N GLY A 88 1.34 10.08 -16.14
CA GLY A 88 0.14 9.23 -16.26
C GLY A 88 0.08 8.03 -15.31
N TYR A 89 1.19 7.69 -14.65
CA TYR A 89 1.33 6.50 -13.82
C TYR A 89 1.86 6.86 -12.44
N ALA A 90 1.16 6.40 -11.40
CA ALA A 90 1.63 6.50 -10.03
C ALA A 90 2.46 5.27 -9.68
N ALA A 91 3.63 5.43 -9.06
CA ALA A 91 4.40 4.31 -8.54
C ALA A 91 3.56 3.54 -7.51
N LEU A 92 3.43 2.24 -7.72
CA LEU A 92 3.05 1.32 -6.67
C LEU A 92 4.31 1.11 -5.86
N ILE A 93 4.28 1.55 -4.61
CA ILE A 93 5.34 1.20 -3.67
C ILE A 93 5.39 -0.33 -3.64
N PRO A 94 6.48 -0.96 -4.11
CA PRO A 94 6.47 -2.40 -4.30
C PRO A 94 6.23 -3.09 -2.95
N ALA A 95 5.54 -4.22 -3.01
CA ALA A 95 5.46 -5.23 -1.96
C ALA A 95 6.83 -5.68 -1.37
N GLN A 96 7.95 -5.22 -1.92
CA GLN A 96 9.33 -5.49 -1.48
C GLN A 96 9.94 -4.30 -0.73
N HIS A 97 9.23 -3.17 -0.66
CA HIS A 97 9.30 -2.24 0.47
C HIS A 97 8.47 -2.76 1.68
N ARG A 98 7.97 -4.01 1.65
CA ARG A 98 7.54 -4.78 2.86
C ARG A 98 8.71 -5.18 3.76
N LYS A 99 9.75 -4.36 3.86
CA LYS A 99 10.46 -4.29 5.12
C LYS A 99 9.66 -3.30 5.93
N SER A 100 8.83 -3.79 6.84
CA SER A 100 8.47 -3.05 8.05
C SER A 100 9.76 -2.42 8.54
N TYR A 101 9.98 -1.14 8.23
CA TYR A 101 11.28 -0.47 8.25
C TYR A 101 12.22 -1.11 9.28
N GLU A 102 13.08 -2.02 8.81
CA GLU A 102 13.92 -2.87 9.69
C GLU A 102 14.97 -1.94 10.32
N GLY A 103 14.57 -1.32 11.43
CA GLY A 103 15.26 -0.17 12.02
C GLY A 103 14.35 0.80 12.79
N GLY A 104 13.02 0.61 12.76
CA GLY A 104 12.06 1.50 13.42
C GLY A 104 11.78 2.73 12.57
N GLY A 105 11.06 2.52 11.46
CA GLY A 105 10.81 3.50 10.40
C GLY A 105 10.26 4.80 10.90
N ARG A 106 11.13 5.77 11.16
CA ARG A 106 10.79 7.13 11.52
C ARG A 106 10.82 8.02 10.28
N GLY A 107 9.95 9.02 10.25
CA GLY A 107 9.94 10.03 9.18
C GLY A 107 9.01 9.70 8.01
N LEU A 108 7.94 8.93 8.24
CA LEU A 108 6.96 8.62 7.20
C LEU A 108 6.03 9.81 6.98
N THR A 109 5.56 9.98 5.75
CA THR A 109 4.42 10.87 5.46
C THR A 109 3.12 10.24 5.94
N PHE A 110 2.07 11.06 6.09
CA PHE A 110 0.73 10.54 6.41
C PHE A 110 0.24 9.46 5.44
N GLY A 111 0.46 9.65 4.13
CA GLY A 111 0.07 8.66 3.12
C GLY A 111 0.77 7.33 3.32
N GLN A 112 2.07 7.34 3.59
CA GLN A 112 2.84 6.13 3.89
C GLN A 112 2.35 5.46 5.18
N ALA A 113 2.07 6.23 6.23
CA ALA A 113 1.52 5.70 7.48
C ALA A 113 0.15 5.02 7.27
N LEU A 114 -0.69 5.57 6.40
CA LEU A 114 -1.95 4.95 6.03
C LEU A 114 -1.76 3.64 5.27
N GLU A 115 -0.79 3.56 4.36
CA GLU A 115 -0.47 2.29 3.68
C GLU A 115 0.03 1.24 4.68
N GLN A 116 0.90 1.61 5.64
CA GLN A 116 1.31 0.69 6.71
C GLN A 116 0.11 0.17 7.53
N MET A 117 -0.85 1.03 7.87
CA MET A 117 -2.06 0.59 8.58
C MET A 117 -2.94 -0.35 7.74
N LYS A 118 -3.02 -0.16 6.41
CA LYS A 118 -3.71 -1.10 5.52
C LYS A 118 -3.01 -2.46 5.46
N ASP A 119 -1.69 -2.47 5.63
CA ASP A 119 -0.89 -3.68 5.74
C ASP A 119 -0.96 -4.33 7.14
N GLY A 120 -1.72 -3.74 8.07
CA GLY A 120 -1.96 -4.27 9.41
C GLY A 120 -0.96 -3.80 10.47
N ASP A 121 -0.05 -2.90 10.11
CA ASP A 121 0.88 -2.31 11.06
C ASP A 121 0.18 -1.26 11.95
N ALA A 122 0.67 -1.12 13.19
CA ALA A 122 0.36 0.02 14.02
C ALA A 122 1.34 1.16 13.73
N VAL A 123 0.83 2.40 13.72
CA VAL A 123 1.65 3.60 13.46
C VAL A 123 1.48 4.65 14.55
N ALA A 124 2.50 5.47 14.77
CA ALA A 124 2.47 6.59 15.69
C ALA A 124 3.21 7.79 15.11
N ARG A 125 3.06 8.98 15.71
CA ARG A 125 3.91 10.13 15.41
C ARG A 125 5.09 10.18 16.39
N ASP A 126 6.26 10.62 15.94
CA ASP A 126 7.43 10.78 16.81
C ASP A 126 7.16 11.75 17.97
N GLY A 127 6.34 12.78 17.74
CA GLY A 127 5.88 13.70 18.79
C GLY A 127 4.92 13.10 19.82
N TRP A 128 4.35 11.92 19.59
CA TRP A 128 3.49 11.22 20.57
C TRP A 128 4.31 10.42 21.60
N ASN A 129 5.64 10.35 21.42
CA ASN A 129 6.53 9.35 22.01
C ASN A 129 6.93 9.67 23.47
N GLY A 130 5.92 9.60 24.35
CA GLY A 130 6.05 9.49 25.80
C GLY A 130 4.84 8.85 26.48
N LYS A 131 3.75 8.60 25.73
CA LYS A 131 2.48 8.09 26.28
C LYS A 131 1.99 6.78 25.64
N GLY A 132 2.80 6.15 24.78
CA GLY A 132 2.47 4.85 24.19
C GLY A 132 1.25 4.83 23.27
N MET A 133 0.90 5.98 22.68
CA MET A 133 -0.23 6.10 21.75
C MET A 133 0.12 5.56 20.36
N PHE A 134 -0.85 4.97 19.68
CA PHE A 134 -0.71 4.51 18.29
C PHE A 134 -2.06 4.41 17.59
N LEU A 135 -2.03 4.29 16.27
CA LEU A 135 -3.17 4.06 15.40
C LEU A 135 -3.09 2.66 14.79
N LEU A 136 -4.26 2.07 14.52
CA LEU A 136 -4.38 0.86 13.71
C LEU A 136 -5.65 0.91 12.86
N LEU A 137 -5.67 0.14 11.77
CA LEU A 137 -6.88 -0.08 10.98
C LEU A 137 -7.66 -1.28 11.53
N VAL A 138 -8.89 -1.04 11.94
CA VAL A 138 -9.86 -2.10 12.29
C VAL A 138 -10.56 -2.53 10.99
N PRO A 139 -10.57 -3.82 10.63
CA PRO A 139 -11.13 -4.31 9.36
C PRO A 139 -12.67 -4.26 9.28
N GLY A 140 -13.34 -3.72 10.31
CA GLY A 140 -14.78 -3.79 10.46
C GLY A 140 -15.26 -5.17 10.92
N SER A 141 -16.57 -5.30 11.13
CA SER A 141 -17.22 -6.51 11.62
C SER A 141 -18.47 -6.79 10.79
N GLN A 142 -18.65 -8.04 10.38
CA GLN A 142 -19.73 -8.43 9.48
C GLN A 142 -20.80 -9.23 10.22
N GLY A 143 -22.05 -9.13 9.76
CA GLY A 143 -23.15 -9.97 10.23
C GLY A 143 -23.56 -9.71 11.68
N LEU A 144 -23.32 -8.50 12.19
CA LEU A 144 -23.75 -8.11 13.52
C LEU A 144 -25.27 -8.01 13.60
N THR A 145 -25.82 -8.20 14.79
CA THR A 145 -27.24 -8.07 15.05
C THR A 145 -27.45 -7.02 16.14
N VAL A 146 -28.48 -6.19 15.97
CA VAL A 146 -28.88 -5.24 17.01
C VAL A 146 -29.51 -6.00 18.17
N ASP A 147 -28.82 -6.02 19.30
CA ASP A 147 -29.33 -6.60 20.55
C ASP A 147 -30.19 -5.60 21.34
N GLU A 148 -31.15 -6.14 22.08
CA GLU A 148 -31.97 -5.35 23.00
C GLU A 148 -31.11 -4.63 24.06
N GLY A 149 -31.50 -3.40 24.41
CA GLY A 149 -30.82 -2.61 25.43
C GLY A 149 -29.46 -2.00 25.03
N ARG A 150 -28.94 -2.33 23.84
CA ARG A 150 -27.71 -1.74 23.29
C ARG A 150 -27.94 -0.34 22.69
N PRO A 151 -26.89 0.48 22.51
CA PRO A 151 -27.02 1.85 22.00
C PRO A 151 -27.80 1.98 20.69
N LEU A 152 -27.64 1.05 19.74
CA LEU A 152 -28.38 1.08 18.47
C LEU A 152 -29.89 0.87 18.67
N ALA A 153 -30.29 -0.08 19.52
CA ALA A 153 -31.70 -0.28 19.88
C ALA A 153 -32.29 0.96 20.58
N LYS A 154 -31.53 1.55 21.52
CA LYS A 154 -31.91 2.79 22.20
C LYS A 154 -32.01 4.00 21.26
N ALA A 155 -31.25 4.00 20.17
CA ALA A 155 -31.33 5.00 19.12
C ALA A 155 -32.50 4.76 18.14
N GLY A 156 -33.31 3.71 18.34
CA GLY A 156 -34.49 3.40 17.54
C GLY A 156 -34.25 2.44 16.39
N VAL A 157 -33.06 1.82 16.28
CA VAL A 157 -32.83 0.75 15.29
C VAL A 157 -33.55 -0.51 15.78
N PRO A 158 -34.37 -1.19 14.95
CA PRO A 158 -35.10 -2.38 15.39
C PRO A 158 -34.17 -3.48 15.91
N VAL A 159 -34.56 -4.11 17.02
CA VAL A 159 -33.88 -5.31 17.54
C VAL A 159 -33.96 -6.41 16.49
N GLY A 160 -32.84 -7.11 16.27
CA GLY A 160 -32.73 -8.12 15.23
C GLY A 160 -32.28 -7.59 13.86
N THR A 161 -32.15 -6.27 13.67
CA THR A 161 -31.56 -5.72 12.44
C THR A 161 -30.14 -6.24 12.25
N ARG A 162 -29.88 -6.83 11.08
CA ARG A 162 -28.53 -7.22 10.65
C ARG A 162 -27.82 -6.04 10.02
N PHE A 163 -26.56 -5.85 10.37
CA PHE A 163 -25.73 -4.78 9.82
C PHE A 163 -24.25 -5.15 9.84
N ASP A 164 -23.47 -4.43 9.04
CA ASP A 164 -22.03 -4.51 9.01
C ASP A 164 -21.43 -3.22 9.57
N TYR A 165 -20.43 -3.35 10.44
CA TYR A 165 -19.63 -2.23 10.90
C TYR A 165 -18.46 -2.06 9.93
N LEU A 166 -18.34 -0.88 9.32
CA LEU A 166 -17.32 -0.62 8.30
C LEU A 166 -15.91 -0.52 8.91
N PRO A 167 -14.86 -0.74 8.08
CA PRO A 167 -13.49 -0.48 8.50
C PRO A 167 -13.30 0.96 8.98
N HIS A 168 -12.49 1.14 10.02
CA HIS A 168 -12.22 2.43 10.64
C HIS A 168 -10.85 2.42 11.31
N ILE A 169 -10.30 3.60 11.60
CA ILE A 169 -9.03 3.75 12.30
C ILE A 169 -9.32 4.03 13.76
N ASP A 170 -8.74 3.24 14.64
CA ASP A 170 -8.78 3.48 16.07
C ASP A 170 -7.42 3.96 16.57
N MET A 171 -7.46 4.77 17.64
CA MET A 171 -6.31 5.19 18.40
C MET A 171 -6.29 4.48 19.75
N TRP A 172 -5.16 3.87 20.09
CA TRP A 172 -4.84 3.56 21.47
C TRP A 172 -4.39 4.85 22.18
N THR A 173 -5.16 5.25 23.17
CA THR A 173 -4.92 6.48 23.92
C THR A 173 -3.82 6.29 24.97
N ALA A 174 -3.30 7.41 25.46
CA ALA A 174 -2.36 7.45 26.58
C ALA A 174 -2.90 6.80 27.86
N GLN A 175 -4.23 6.66 27.98
CA GLN A 175 -4.92 6.10 29.12
C GLN A 175 -5.18 4.59 28.99
N GLY A 176 -4.71 3.97 27.90
CA GLY A 176 -4.85 2.53 27.72
C GLY A 176 -6.24 2.09 27.23
N ALA A 177 -6.86 2.89 26.36
CA ALA A 177 -8.17 2.61 25.78
C ALA A 177 -8.19 2.91 24.28
N PHE A 178 -9.01 2.17 23.52
CA PHE A 178 -9.28 2.46 22.12
C PHE A 178 -10.36 3.52 21.96
N VAL A 179 -10.16 4.43 21.01
CA VAL A 179 -11.15 5.41 20.56
C VAL A 179 -11.11 5.55 19.04
N PRO A 180 -12.23 5.82 18.37
CA PRO A 180 -12.22 6.18 16.95
C PRO A 180 -11.32 7.39 16.72
N TRP A 181 -10.44 7.29 15.73
CA TRP A 181 -9.51 8.36 15.40
C TRP A 181 -10.05 9.24 14.28
N LEU A 182 -9.85 10.55 14.44
CA LEU A 182 -10.12 11.55 13.40
C LEU A 182 -8.81 12.23 13.05
N ALA A 183 -8.36 12.09 11.80
CA ALA A 183 -7.15 12.76 11.33
C ALA A 183 -7.34 14.28 11.31
N SER A 184 -6.50 15.01 12.05
CA SER A 184 -6.44 16.47 11.94
C SER A 184 -5.64 16.92 10.72
N GLN A 185 -5.74 18.19 10.34
CA GLN A 185 -4.87 18.74 9.29
C GLN A 185 -3.39 18.62 9.64
N SER A 186 -3.04 18.78 10.92
CA SER A 186 -1.67 18.61 11.41
C SER A 186 -1.19 17.16 11.37
N ASP A 187 -2.10 16.19 11.36
CA ASP A 187 -1.76 14.77 11.18
C ASP A 187 -1.54 14.45 9.71
N MET A 188 -2.41 14.97 8.84
CA MET A 188 -2.33 14.76 7.39
C MET A 188 -1.09 15.42 6.77
N LEU A 189 -0.63 16.55 7.30
CA LEU A 189 0.55 17.27 6.84
C LEU A 189 1.85 16.85 7.56
N ALA A 190 1.78 15.87 8.45
CA ALA A 190 2.94 15.41 9.20
C ALA A 190 3.81 14.44 8.40
N GLU A 191 5.11 14.55 8.63
CA GLU A 191 6.16 13.70 8.04
C GLU A 191 6.98 12.99 9.13
N ASP A 192 6.48 12.96 10.37
CA ASP A 192 7.13 12.34 11.53
C ASP A 192 6.48 11.01 11.94
N TRP A 193 5.75 10.36 11.02
CA TRP A 193 5.10 9.09 11.33
C TRP A 193 6.11 7.95 11.44
N CYS A 194 5.74 6.92 12.19
CA CYS A 194 6.53 5.73 12.35
C CYS A 194 5.72 4.46 12.61
N VAL A 195 6.24 3.32 12.16
CA VAL A 195 5.68 2.00 12.51
C VAL A 195 6.13 1.63 13.92
N VAL A 196 5.20 1.15 14.74
CA VAL A 196 5.47 0.69 16.10
C VAL A 196 5.23 -0.81 16.21
N GLN A 197 6.29 -1.57 16.50
CA GLN A 197 6.17 -2.98 16.86
C GLN A 197 5.77 -3.07 18.33
N ARG A 198 4.61 -3.65 18.63
CA ARG A 198 4.26 -4.02 20.01
C ARG A 198 3.67 -5.41 20.08
N GLU A 199 4.21 -6.21 20.99
CA GLU A 199 3.49 -7.33 21.57
C GLU A 199 2.32 -6.73 22.37
N MET A 200 1.09 -6.98 21.90
CA MET A 200 -0.10 -6.67 22.69
C MET A 200 0.04 -7.39 24.04
N PRO A 201 -0.20 -6.72 25.18
CA PRO A 201 -0.24 -7.40 26.47
C PRO A 201 -1.22 -8.57 26.35
N THR A 202 -0.74 -9.78 26.63
CA THR A 202 -1.64 -10.92 26.74
C THR A 202 -2.70 -10.60 27.79
N ALA A 203 -3.93 -11.08 27.58
CA ALA A 203 -5.09 -10.76 28.43
C ALA A 203 -4.84 -10.96 29.94
N ASP A 204 -3.88 -11.81 30.31
CA ASP A 204 -3.46 -12.07 31.70
C ASP A 204 -2.78 -10.88 32.40
N ARG A 205 -2.20 -9.91 31.68
CA ARG A 205 -1.49 -8.77 32.31
C ARG A 205 -2.35 -7.51 32.47
N ALA A 206 -3.51 -7.45 31.85
CA ALA A 206 -4.40 -6.28 31.97
C ALA A 206 -5.13 -6.21 33.32
N HIS A 207 -5.10 -7.29 34.11
CA HIS A 207 -5.85 -7.39 35.36
C HIS A 207 -5.03 -7.12 36.64
N ASP A 208 -3.70 -7.08 36.54
CA ASP A 208 -2.81 -6.97 37.73
C ASP A 208 -2.50 -5.52 38.16
N ASP A 209 -2.62 -4.53 37.27
CA ASP A 209 -2.24 -3.14 37.57
C ASP A 209 -3.38 -2.25 38.12
N LEU A 210 -4.58 -2.80 38.35
CA LEU A 210 -5.66 -2.12 39.09
C LEU A 210 -5.68 -2.47 40.59
N GLY A 211 -4.67 -3.20 41.09
CA GLY A 211 -4.66 -3.80 42.42
C GLY A 211 -3.64 -3.29 43.43
N ARG A 212 -2.94 -2.17 43.21
CA ARG A 212 -2.02 -1.60 44.21
C ARG A 212 -2.05 -0.07 44.26
N VAL A 213 -3.11 0.46 44.85
CA VAL A 213 -3.00 1.65 45.71
C VAL A 213 -3.75 1.28 46.99
N ALA A 214 -2.97 0.98 48.03
CA ALA A 214 -3.43 1.00 49.42
C ALA A 214 -3.48 2.44 49.92
#